data_AF-A0A239UIX8-F1
#
_entry.id   AF-A0A239UIX8-F1
#
_cell.length_a   1.000
_cell.length_b   1.000
_cell.length_c   1.000
_cell.angle_alpha   90.00
_cell.angle_beta   90.00
_cell.angle_gamma   90.00
#
_symmetry.space_group_name_H-M   'P 1'
#
loop_
_entity.id
_entity.type
_entity.pdbx_description
1 polymer ?
#
loop_
_entity_poly.entity_id
_entity_poly.type
_entity_poly.pdbx_seq_one_letter_code
_entity_poly.pdbx_strand_id
1 'polypeptide(L)'
;MVEQYKIIDVNLDPILGREKGKYRPCVVLSRTSFNDKTSLVWVSPITSRPVKYPTDVPLKTLENHIKGTVDVGQIRTLDLSTRHFRIVDSVSHEVMHQIDDIITNILRIEFQ
;
A
#
# COMPACT_ATOMS: atom_id res chain seq x y z
N MET A 1 14.23 5.49 5.11
CA MET A 1 14.02 4.04 5.15
C MET A 1 12.58 3.80 5.58
N VAL A 2 11.87 2.83 4.98
CA VAL A 2 10.42 2.63 5.22
C VAL A 2 10.13 1.16 5.48
N GLU A 3 9.50 0.87 6.61
CA GLU A 3 9.15 -0.48 7.03
C GLU A 3 7.89 -0.98 6.30
N GLN A 4 7.79 -2.31 6.17
CA GLN A 4 6.57 -2.97 5.69
C GLN A 4 5.36 -2.55 6.56
N TYR A 5 4.20 -2.39 5.91
CA TYR A 5 2.92 -2.00 6.50
C TYR A 5 2.85 -0.57 7.07
N LYS A 6 3.90 0.25 6.90
CA LYS A 6 3.80 1.70 7.07
C LYS A 6 2.92 2.31 5.99
N ILE A 7 2.23 3.38 6.36
CA ILE A 7 1.49 4.22 5.42
C ILE A 7 2.35 5.43 5.09
N ILE A 8 2.64 5.61 3.81
CA ILE A 8 3.35 6.77 3.29
C ILE A 8 2.43 7.64 2.43
N ASP A 9 2.50 8.96 2.59
CA ASP A 9 1.91 9.89 1.64
C ASP A 9 2.93 10.23 0.55
N VAL A 10 2.57 9.97 -0.71
CA VAL A 10 3.51 10.00 -1.85
C VAL A 10 2.81 10.38 -3.14
N ASN A 11 3.52 11.05 -4.06
CA ASN A 11 3.01 11.30 -5.41
C ASN A 11 3.03 10.03 -6.24
N LEU A 12 1.90 9.69 -6.84
CA LEU A 12 1.74 8.58 -7.77
C LEU A 12 1.74 9.01 -9.24
N ASP A 13 1.77 10.31 -9.55
CA ASP A 13 1.84 10.77 -10.94
C ASP A 13 3.24 10.59 -11.56
N PRO A 14 3.32 10.50 -12.90
CA PRO A 14 2.20 10.46 -13.86
C PRO A 14 1.47 9.10 -13.89
N ILE A 15 0.26 9.09 -14.47
CA ILE A 15 -0.56 7.88 -14.68
C ILE A 15 -1.16 7.82 -16.08
N LEU A 16 -1.49 6.61 -16.52
CA LEU A 16 -2.31 6.36 -17.70
C LEU A 16 -3.57 5.56 -17.35
N GLY A 17 -4.69 5.87 -18.02
CA GLY A 17 -5.93 5.11 -17.89
C GLY A 17 -6.49 5.05 -16.46
N ARG A 18 -6.58 3.83 -15.89
CA ARG A 18 -7.27 3.55 -14.62
C ARG A 18 -6.34 3.47 -13.40
N GLU A 19 -5.04 3.67 -13.61
CA GLU A 19 -4.06 3.69 -12.53
C GLU A 19 -4.39 4.77 -11.48
N LYS A 20 -3.99 4.54 -10.23
CA LYS A 20 -4.13 5.56 -9.18
C LYS A 20 -2.98 6.54 -9.24
N GLY A 21 -3.31 7.82 -9.44
CA GLY A 21 -2.35 8.93 -9.49
C GLY A 21 -2.49 9.92 -8.33
N LYS A 22 -1.91 11.11 -8.47
CA LYS A 22 -1.87 12.20 -7.47
C LYS A 22 -1.11 11.83 -6.20
N TYR A 23 -0.93 12.83 -5.33
CA TYR A 23 -0.53 12.59 -3.94
C TYR A 23 -1.64 11.86 -3.20
N ARG A 24 -1.28 10.75 -2.57
CA ARG A 24 -2.17 10.01 -1.67
C ARG A 24 -1.41 9.11 -0.70
N PRO A 25 -2.05 8.73 0.41
CA PRO A 25 -1.55 7.68 1.28
C PRO A 25 -1.49 6.32 0.56
N CYS A 26 -0.45 5.56 0.86
CA CYS A 26 -0.16 4.26 0.30
C CYS A 26 0.38 3.34 1.40
N VAL A 27 -0.09 2.09 1.46
CA VAL A 27 0.46 1.05 2.35
C VAL A 27 1.67 0.41 1.69
N VAL A 28 2.78 0.30 2.41
CA VAL A 28 3.99 -0.39 1.95
C VAL A 28 3.82 -1.90 2.13
N LEU A 29 3.94 -2.65 1.05
CA LEU A 29 3.70 -4.09 1.00
C LEU A 29 5.00 -4.90 0.98
N SER A 30 6.05 -4.35 0.40
CA SER A 30 7.36 -5.02 0.31
C SER A 30 8.04 -5.11 1.67
N ARG A 31 8.76 -6.22 1.90
CA ARG A 31 9.52 -6.46 3.14
C ARG A 31 10.53 -5.36 3.40
N THR A 32 10.68 -4.95 4.65
CA THR A 32 11.65 -3.91 5.08
C THR A 32 13.05 -4.19 4.55
N SER A 33 13.53 -5.44 4.64
CA SER A 33 14.87 -5.81 4.15
C SER A 33 15.06 -5.62 2.63
N PHE A 34 14.00 -5.70 1.83
CA PHE A 34 14.04 -5.37 0.40
C PHE A 34 14.11 -3.85 0.20
N ASN A 35 13.28 -3.11 0.94
CA ASN A 35 13.19 -1.65 0.88
C ASN A 35 14.55 -1.02 1.21
N ASP A 36 15.21 -1.53 2.26
CA ASP A 36 16.48 -1.02 2.77
C ASP A 36 17.63 -1.21 1.77
N LYS A 37 17.62 -2.34 1.05
CA LYS A 37 18.68 -2.70 0.10
C LYS A 37 18.54 -2.01 -1.25
N THR A 38 17.33 -1.66 -1.67
CA THR A 38 17.04 -1.24 -3.04
C THR A 38 16.53 0.20 -3.16
N SER A 39 16.04 0.79 -2.06
CA SER A 39 15.19 2.00 -2.08
C SER A 39 13.87 1.86 -2.85
N LEU A 40 13.61 0.70 -3.43
CA LEU A 40 12.34 0.39 -4.08
C LEU A 40 11.35 -0.12 -3.03
N VAL A 41 10.11 0.31 -3.17
CA VAL A 41 8.99 -0.18 -2.37
C VAL A 41 7.85 -0.62 -3.27
N TRP A 42 7.14 -1.67 -2.87
CA TRP A 42 5.86 -2.02 -3.47
C TRP A 42 4.77 -1.46 -2.59
N VAL A 43 3.83 -0.72 -3.16
CA VAL A 43 2.79 -0.05 -2.39
C VAL A 43 1.41 -0.28 -2.98
N SER A 44 0.39 -0.24 -2.12
CA SER A 44 -1.01 -0.19 -2.52
C SER A 44 -1.65 1.15 -2.10
N PRO A 45 -2.35 1.86 -3.00
CA PRO A 45 -2.95 3.16 -2.72
C PRO A 45 -4.18 3.07 -1.82
N ILE A 46 -4.33 4.05 -0.93
CA ILE A 46 -5.55 4.27 -0.14
C ILE A 46 -6.46 5.24 -0.90
N THR A 47 -7.75 4.97 -0.86
CA THR A 47 -8.79 5.78 -1.50
C THR A 47 -9.88 6.16 -0.50
N SER A 48 -10.53 7.30 -0.71
CA SER A 48 -11.66 7.75 0.14
C SER A 48 -12.99 7.11 -0.23
N ARG A 49 -13.05 6.34 -1.33
CA ARG A 49 -14.28 5.65 -1.74
C ARG A 49 -14.56 4.46 -0.79
N PRO A 50 -15.83 4.06 -0.65
CA PRO A 50 -16.15 2.80 0.01
C PRO A 50 -15.57 1.61 -0.76
N VAL A 51 -15.54 0.46 -0.08
CA VAL A 51 -15.26 -0.86 -0.67
C VAL A 51 -16.16 -1.08 -1.89
N LYS A 52 -15.56 -1.53 -2.99
CA LYS A 52 -16.21 -1.74 -4.28
C LYS A 52 -15.78 -3.03 -4.97
N TYR A 53 -14.55 -3.47 -4.73
CA TYR A 53 -13.94 -4.64 -5.37
C TYR A 53 -13.58 -5.69 -4.31
N PRO A 54 -13.52 -6.98 -4.68
CA PRO A 54 -13.07 -8.05 -3.77
C PRO A 54 -11.65 -7.86 -3.24
N THR A 55 -10.83 -7.07 -3.94
CA THR A 55 -9.45 -6.75 -3.58
C THR A 55 -9.33 -5.52 -2.68
N ASP A 56 -10.45 -4.95 -2.24
CA ASP A 56 -10.46 -3.77 -1.37
C ASP A 56 -10.47 -4.18 0.10
N VAL A 57 -9.66 -3.47 0.89
CA VAL A 57 -9.61 -3.66 2.35
C VAL A 57 -10.05 -2.38 3.05
N PRO A 58 -11.12 -2.39 3.87
CA PRO A 58 -11.45 -1.28 4.75
C PRO A 58 -10.26 -0.91 5.62
N LEU A 59 -9.87 0.37 5.62
CA LEU A 59 -8.70 0.80 6.38
C LEU A 59 -9.04 1.00 7.85
N LYS A 60 -8.21 0.39 8.70
CA LYS A 60 -8.09 0.64 10.13
C LYS A 60 -6.61 0.78 10.45
N THR A 61 -6.21 1.96 10.92
CA THR A 61 -4.82 2.28 11.26
C THR A 61 -4.59 2.22 12.76
N LEU A 62 -3.33 2.26 13.18
CA LEU A 62 -2.97 2.26 14.60
C LEU A 62 -3.30 3.61 15.26
N GLU A 63 -2.99 4.71 14.59
CA GLU A 63 -3.15 6.07 15.15
C GLU A 63 -4.45 6.77 14.72
N ASN A 64 -5.29 6.11 13.91
CA ASN A 64 -6.52 6.66 13.33
C ASN A 64 -6.34 7.96 12.52
N HIS A 65 -5.14 8.24 12.00
CA HIS A 65 -4.87 9.46 11.22
C HIS A 65 -5.46 9.40 9.80
N ILE A 66 -5.54 8.20 9.23
CA ILE A 66 -5.99 7.99 7.84
C ILE A 66 -7.25 7.12 7.83
N LYS A 67 -8.22 7.50 7.00
CA LYS A 67 -9.45 6.74 6.75
C LYS A 67 -9.57 6.43 5.26
N GLY A 68 -10.28 5.34 4.94
CA GLY A 68 -10.60 4.99 3.57
C GLY A 68 -10.53 3.50 3.32
N THR A 69 -10.12 3.14 2.11
CA THR A 69 -10.06 1.76 1.62
C THR A 69 -8.73 1.57 0.91
N VAL A 70 -7.98 0.53 1.29
CA VAL A 70 -6.77 0.09 0.58
C VAL A 70 -7.20 -0.64 -0.70
N ASP A 71 -6.77 -0.15 -1.86
CA ASP A 71 -7.08 -0.73 -3.17
C ASP A 71 -5.96 -1.71 -3.57
N VAL A 72 -5.96 -2.91 -2.98
CA VAL A 72 -4.87 -3.90 -3.11
C VAL A 72 -4.66 -4.34 -4.56
N GLY A 73 -5.68 -4.24 -5.42
CA GLY A 73 -5.55 -4.53 -6.85
C GLY A 73 -4.71 -3.51 -7.64
N GLN A 74 -4.24 -2.43 -7.01
CA GLN A 74 -3.46 -1.36 -7.65
C GLN A 74 -2.05 -1.25 -7.08
N ILE A 75 -1.38 -2.39 -6.88
CA ILE A 75 0.03 -2.45 -6.43
C ILE A 75 0.94 -1.77 -7.45
N ARG A 76 1.85 -0.91 -6.98
CA ARG A 76 2.92 -0.34 -7.82
C ARG A 76 4.27 -0.32 -7.10
N THR A 77 5.32 -0.48 -7.88
CA THR A 77 6.70 -0.25 -7.44
C THR A 77 7.02 1.23 -7.52
N LEU A 78 7.58 1.80 -6.45
CA LEU A 78 8.07 3.17 -6.39
C LEU A 78 9.54 3.18 -5.99
N ASP A 79 10.30 4.09 -6.57
CA ASP A 79 11.65 4.42 -6.10
C ASP A 79 11.57 5.59 -5.12
N LEU A 80 11.85 5.32 -3.84
CA LEU A 80 11.83 6.34 -2.78
C LEU A 80 13.11 7.16 -2.72
N SER A 81 14.16 6.81 -3.47
CA SER A 81 15.36 7.64 -3.58
C SER A 81 15.11 8.91 -4.41
N THR A 82 14.12 8.85 -5.31
CA THR A 82 13.76 9.95 -6.23
C THR A 82 12.40 10.58 -5.93
N ARG A 83 11.54 9.92 -5.13
CA ARG A 83 10.22 10.44 -4.73
C ARG A 83 10.22 10.97 -3.30
N HIS A 84 9.72 12.20 -3.13
CA HIS A 84 9.41 12.72 -1.79
C HIS A 84 8.23 11.95 -1.20
N PHE A 85 8.35 11.58 0.07
CA PHE A 85 7.30 10.90 0.82
C PHE A 85 7.33 11.30 2.30
N ARG A 86 6.24 11.02 3.01
CA ARG A 86 6.17 11.13 4.48
C ARG A 86 5.51 9.90 5.06
N ILE A 87 6.05 9.35 6.14
CA ILE A 87 5.37 8.31 6.92
C ILE A 87 4.29 9.01 7.74
N VAL A 88 3.03 8.56 7.62
CA VAL A 88 1.88 9.22 8.24
C VAL A 88 1.15 8.34 9.25
N ASP A 89 1.26 7.01 9.12
CA ASP A 89 0.59 6.05 10.00
C ASP A 89 1.14 4.63 9.76
N SER A 90 0.55 3.63 10.40
CA SER A 90 0.73 2.19 10.12
C SER A 90 -0.64 1.50 10.08
N VAL A 91 -0.79 0.46 9.26
CA VAL A 91 -2.04 -0.32 9.28
C VAL A 91 -2.15 -1.17 10.55
N SER A 92 -3.37 -1.50 10.96
CA SER A 92 -3.60 -2.45 12.06
C SER A 92 -3.31 -3.89 11.63
N HIS A 93 -3.06 -4.79 12.60
CA HIS A 93 -2.81 -6.21 12.33
C HIS A 93 -3.94 -6.87 11.52
N GLU A 94 -5.20 -6.51 11.81
CA GLU A 94 -6.38 -6.99 11.09
C GLU A 94 -6.29 -6.66 9.59
N VAL A 95 -5.87 -5.43 9.27
CA VAL A 95 -5.68 -4.98 7.88
C VAL A 95 -4.48 -5.67 7.23
N MET A 96 -3.40 -5.90 7.97
CA MET A 96 -2.23 -6.65 7.46
C MET A 96 -2.65 -8.04 6.98
N HIS A 97 -3.37 -8.80 7.82
CA HIS A 97 -3.85 -10.14 7.47
C HIS A 97 -4.74 -10.13 6.23
N GLN A 98 -5.70 -9.21 6.14
CA GLN A 98 -6.58 -9.11 4.97
C GLN A 98 -5.82 -8.78 3.68
N ILE A 99 -4.81 -7.91 3.76
CA ILE A 99 -3.93 -7.59 2.63
C ILE A 99 -3.14 -8.83 2.20
N ASP A 100 -2.55 -9.55 3.14
CA ASP A 100 -1.75 -10.75 2.84
C ASP A 100 -2.59 -11.86 2.20
N ASP A 101 -3.81 -12.09 2.71
CA ASP A 101 -4.77 -13.04 2.13
C ASP A 101 -5.13 -12.66 0.69
N ILE A 102 -5.41 -11.38 0.43
CA ILE A 102 -5.73 -10.90 -0.92
C ILE A 102 -4.54 -11.08 -1.86
N ILE A 103 -3.33 -10.70 -1.44
CA ILE A 103 -2.12 -10.83 -2.26
C ILE A 103 -1.86 -12.30 -2.59
N THR A 104 -1.94 -13.17 -1.60
CA THR A 104 -1.76 -14.63 -1.74
C THR A 104 -2.75 -15.19 -2.77
N ASN A 105 -4.03 -14.80 -2.67
CA ASN A 105 -5.09 -15.24 -3.57
C ASN A 105 -4.92 -14.70 -5.00
N ILE A 106 -4.63 -13.40 -5.17
CA ILE A 106 -4.46 -12.77 -6.49
C ILE A 106 -3.26 -13.38 -7.23
N LEU A 107 -2.15 -13.61 -6.52
CA LEU A 107 -0.91 -14.10 -7.09
C LEU A 107 -0.82 -15.64 -7.12
N ARG A 108 -1.82 -16.34 -6.58
CA ARG A 108 -1.83 -17.81 -6.44
C ARG A 108 -0.58 -18.33 -5.73
N ILE A 109 -0.22 -17.70 -4.62
CA ILE A 109 0.88 -18.16 -3.78
C ILE A 109 0.36 -19.34 -2.96
N GLU A 110 0.92 -20.53 -3.21
CA GLU A 110 0.60 -21.74 -2.46
C GLU A 110 1.67 -21.98 -1.40
N PHE A 111 1.25 -22.26 -0.17
CA PHE A 111 2.15 -22.71 0.89
C PHE A 111 2.12 -24.25 0.91
N GLN A 112 3.29 -24.87 0.76
CA GLN A 112 3.49 -26.30 0.94
C GLN A 112 3.64 -26.67 2.42
#